data_AF-A0A837LD42-F1
#
_entry.id   AF-A0A837LD42-F1
#
_cell.length_a   1.000
_cell.length_b   1.000
_cell.length_c   1.000
_cell.angle_alpha   90.00
_cell.angle_beta   90.00
_cell.angle_gamma   90.00
#
_symmetry.space_group_name_H-M   'P 1'
#
loop_
_entity.id
_entity.type
_entity.pdbx_description
1 polymer ?
#
loop_
_entity_poly.entity_id
_entity_poly.type
_entity_poly.pdbx_seq_one_letter_code
_entity_poly.pdbx_strand_id
1 'polypeptide(L)'
;MKLKMQDLRLFNLVFESDPGWILDFSNRTLSAFFDEELNIDIDDERYQEEGTSKAKRVRCLLKQVDRETALRVLTALWHYKTETMPAQAEKTRNDWLALLSRLENTDAETARGDRPVHVWHGIDWPSLIAEMNEMKSLAPHPRGFRFESWLAELFSSFKLAPRSSFRNTGEQIDGSFRLNDEFYLMEAKWHQNRTPAADLHIFEGKLSTKATWARGVFISWMGFTPDGLTAFGKGRRVICVSGYDLYHSLSNGIPLPDLLEAKLRHAAETGEPYAEFDRLYTLRNKLPGTLK
;
A
#
# COMPACT_ATOMS: atom_id res chain seq x y z
N MET A 1 -12.80 -9.34 -6.55
CA MET A 1 -14.27 -9.33 -6.75
C MET A 1 -14.61 -10.31 -7.83
N LYS A 2 -15.63 -11.14 -7.62
CA LYS A 2 -16.01 -12.13 -8.64
C LYS A 2 -16.81 -11.46 -9.75
N LEU A 3 -16.14 -11.12 -10.85
CA LEU A 3 -16.82 -10.71 -12.08
C LEU A 3 -17.61 -11.87 -12.69
N LYS A 4 -18.86 -11.61 -13.07
CA LYS A 4 -19.71 -12.57 -13.77
C LYS A 4 -19.43 -12.52 -15.27
N MET A 5 -19.80 -13.59 -15.98
CA MET A 5 -19.62 -13.69 -17.43
C MET A 5 -20.23 -12.51 -18.20
N GLN A 6 -21.38 -12.01 -17.76
CA GLN A 6 -22.02 -10.84 -18.36
C GLN A 6 -21.20 -9.55 -18.18
N ASP A 7 -20.49 -9.40 -17.05
CA ASP A 7 -19.67 -8.22 -16.77
C ASP A 7 -18.44 -8.22 -17.69
N LEU A 8 -17.83 -9.39 -17.89
CA LEU A 8 -16.73 -9.56 -18.86
C LEU A 8 -17.18 -9.33 -20.31
N ARG A 9 -18.40 -9.74 -20.66
CA ARG A 9 -18.98 -9.45 -21.98
C ARG A 9 -19.15 -7.96 -22.20
N LEU A 10 -19.72 -7.25 -21.22
CA LEU A 10 -19.88 -5.79 -21.29
C LEU A 10 -18.53 -5.08 -21.32
N PHE A 11 -17.55 -5.54 -20.52
CA PHE A 11 -16.18 -5.04 -20.58
C PHE A 11 -15.61 -5.14 -21.99
N ASN A 12 -15.74 -6.30 -22.65
CA ASN A 12 -15.24 -6.47 -24.00
C ASN A 12 -15.97 -5.54 -24.99
N LEU A 13 -17.30 -5.41 -24.91
CA LEU A 13 -18.08 -4.49 -25.77
C LEU A 13 -17.65 -3.03 -25.61
N VAL A 14 -17.31 -2.63 -24.38
CA VAL A 14 -16.97 -1.24 -24.07
C VAL A 14 -15.50 -0.94 -24.37
N PHE A 15 -14.57 -1.84 -24.06
CA PHE A 15 -13.13 -1.52 -24.04
C PHE A 15 -12.29 -2.29 -25.05
N GLU A 16 -12.75 -3.43 -25.58
CA GLU A 16 -11.98 -4.13 -26.61
C GLU A 16 -12.21 -3.51 -28.00
N SER A 17 -11.12 -3.15 -28.67
CA SER A 17 -11.13 -2.69 -30.06
C SER A 17 -11.08 -3.88 -31.03
N ASP A 18 -10.31 -4.90 -30.66
CA ASP A 18 -10.17 -6.19 -31.33
C ASP A 18 -9.90 -7.27 -30.28
N PRO A 19 -10.09 -8.58 -30.58
CA PRO A 19 -9.80 -9.65 -29.62
C PRO A 19 -8.36 -9.54 -29.07
N GLY A 20 -8.23 -9.23 -27.77
CA GLY A 20 -6.93 -9.07 -27.10
C GLY A 20 -6.38 -7.64 -27.05
N TRP A 21 -7.03 -6.67 -27.70
CA TRP A 21 -6.65 -5.26 -27.74
C TRP A 21 -7.63 -4.42 -26.92
N ILE A 22 -7.09 -3.55 -26.05
CA ILE A 22 -7.89 -2.60 -25.27
C ILE A 22 -7.65 -1.22 -25.86
N LEU A 23 -8.73 -0.55 -26.27
CA LEU A 23 -8.71 0.80 -26.84
C LEU A 23 -7.60 0.94 -27.90
N ASP A 24 -6.82 2.03 -27.87
CA ASP A 24 -5.68 2.28 -28.75
C ASP A 24 -4.32 2.02 -28.05
N PHE A 25 -4.31 1.35 -26.90
CA PHE A 25 -3.09 1.12 -26.13
C PHE A 25 -2.15 0.10 -26.80
N SER A 26 -0.85 0.44 -26.82
CA SER A 26 0.24 -0.53 -26.90
C SER A 26 0.49 -1.18 -25.54
N ASN A 27 1.26 -2.26 -25.43
CA ASN A 27 1.64 -2.81 -24.11
C ASN A 27 2.32 -1.72 -23.25
N ARG A 28 3.27 -0.98 -23.84
CA ARG A 28 4.01 0.08 -23.16
C ARG A 28 3.10 1.21 -22.67
N THR A 29 2.18 1.68 -23.50
CA THR A 29 1.29 2.80 -23.13
C THR A 29 0.19 2.38 -22.18
N LEU A 30 -0.23 1.10 -22.19
CA LEU A 30 -1.11 0.56 -21.16
C LEU A 30 -0.41 0.56 -19.80
N SER A 31 0.83 0.06 -19.74
CA SER A 31 1.59 0.01 -18.49
C SER A 31 1.80 1.40 -17.91
N ALA A 32 2.20 2.37 -18.75
CA ALA A 32 2.34 3.77 -18.33
C ALA A 32 1.03 4.37 -17.82
N PHE A 33 -0.10 4.12 -18.50
CA PHE A 33 -1.41 4.58 -18.06
C PHE A 33 -1.79 4.01 -16.69
N PHE A 34 -1.58 2.71 -16.46
CA PHE A 34 -1.90 2.08 -15.18
C PHE A 34 -0.98 2.55 -14.03
N ASP A 35 0.28 2.86 -14.31
CA ASP A 35 1.17 3.49 -13.33
C ASP A 35 0.69 4.92 -13.00
N GLU A 36 0.61 5.79 -14.01
CA GLU A 36 0.39 7.23 -13.82
C GLU A 36 -1.01 7.54 -13.25
N GLU A 37 -2.06 6.91 -13.78
CA GLU A 37 -3.45 7.23 -13.44
C GLU A 37 -3.98 6.40 -12.27
N LEU A 38 -3.45 5.19 -12.08
CA LEU A 38 -4.04 4.21 -11.16
C LEU A 38 -3.06 3.77 -10.06
N ASN A 39 -1.76 4.02 -10.22
CA ASN A 39 -0.67 3.49 -9.42
C ASN A 39 -0.75 1.97 -9.30
N ILE A 40 -0.98 1.26 -10.42
CA ILE A 40 -1.14 -0.21 -10.48
C ILE A 40 -0.11 -0.82 -11.42
N ASP A 41 0.64 -1.81 -10.94
CA ASP A 41 1.59 -2.55 -11.78
C ASP A 41 0.85 -3.61 -12.60
N ILE A 42 0.26 -3.21 -13.73
CA ILE A 42 -0.48 -4.13 -14.59
C ILE A 42 0.41 -5.21 -15.26
N ASP A 43 1.73 -5.11 -15.14
CA ASP A 43 2.69 -6.10 -15.63
C ASP A 43 3.07 -7.14 -14.56
N ASP A 44 2.60 -7.01 -13.30
CA ASP A 44 2.87 -7.99 -12.24
C ASP A 44 2.42 -9.41 -12.65
N GLU A 45 3.24 -10.42 -12.31
CA GLU A 45 3.02 -11.83 -12.66
C GLU A 45 1.64 -12.34 -12.24
N ARG A 46 1.09 -11.82 -11.13
CA ARG A 46 -0.24 -12.20 -10.65
C ARG A 46 -1.37 -11.89 -11.63
N TYR A 47 -1.16 -10.93 -12.54
CA TYR A 47 -2.16 -10.58 -13.56
C TYR A 47 -1.93 -11.32 -14.88
N GLN A 48 -0.92 -12.18 -14.97
CA GLN A 48 -0.57 -12.91 -16.18
C GLN A 48 -1.08 -14.35 -16.20
N GLU A 49 -1.85 -14.78 -15.19
CA GLU A 49 -2.38 -16.15 -15.05
C GLU A 49 -3.14 -16.64 -16.31
N GLU A 50 -3.88 -15.75 -16.96
CA GLU A 50 -4.66 -16.06 -18.16
C GLU A 50 -3.90 -15.77 -19.47
N GLY A 51 -2.66 -15.27 -19.36
CA GLY A 51 -1.73 -14.91 -20.43
C GLY A 51 -1.32 -13.43 -20.43
N THR A 52 -0.37 -13.08 -21.29
CA THR A 52 0.36 -11.80 -21.24
C THR A 52 -0.25 -10.66 -22.08
N SER A 53 -1.36 -10.89 -22.78
CA SER A 53 -1.99 -9.84 -23.59
C SER A 53 -2.66 -8.77 -22.70
N LYS A 54 -2.72 -7.53 -23.20
CA LYS A 54 -3.36 -6.38 -22.53
C LYS A 54 -4.73 -6.71 -21.94
N ALA A 55 -5.62 -7.21 -22.80
CA ALA A 55 -6.98 -7.58 -22.40
C ALA A 55 -7.03 -8.66 -21.33
N LYS A 56 -6.12 -9.64 -21.40
CA LYS A 56 -6.02 -10.71 -20.40
C LYS A 56 -5.54 -10.16 -19.06
N ARG A 57 -4.50 -9.31 -19.05
CA ARG A 57 -3.97 -8.69 -17.83
C ARG A 57 -5.01 -7.82 -17.12
N VAL A 58 -5.69 -6.93 -17.84
CA VAL A 58 -6.75 -6.10 -17.25
C VAL A 58 -7.92 -6.93 -16.74
N ARG A 59 -8.37 -7.96 -17.47
CA ARG A 59 -9.42 -8.86 -16.96
C ARG A 59 -8.98 -9.65 -15.73
N CYS A 60 -7.74 -10.12 -15.70
CA CYS A 60 -7.18 -10.83 -14.56
C CYS A 60 -7.15 -9.92 -13.32
N LEU A 61 -6.66 -8.69 -13.47
CA LEU A 61 -6.74 -7.64 -12.45
C LEU A 61 -8.18 -7.47 -11.93
N LEU A 62 -9.15 -7.22 -12.81
CA LEU A 62 -10.53 -6.95 -12.40
C LEU A 62 -11.21 -8.14 -11.71
N LYS A 63 -10.80 -9.37 -12.00
CA LYS A 63 -11.29 -10.60 -11.31
C LYS A 63 -10.71 -10.75 -9.90
N GLN A 64 -9.52 -10.21 -9.65
CA GLN A 64 -8.84 -10.33 -8.36
C GLN A 64 -9.23 -9.19 -7.43
N VAL A 65 -9.21 -7.94 -7.92
CA VAL A 65 -9.30 -6.76 -7.06
C VAL A 65 -10.67 -6.51 -6.45
N ASP A 66 -10.73 -5.79 -5.35
CA ASP A 66 -11.99 -5.36 -4.73
C ASP A 66 -12.84 -4.49 -5.68
N ARG A 67 -14.14 -4.35 -5.35
CA ARG A 67 -15.09 -3.60 -6.19
C ARG A 67 -14.67 -2.15 -6.41
N GLU A 68 -14.16 -1.47 -5.38
CA GLU A 68 -13.79 -0.06 -5.47
C GLU A 68 -12.61 0.13 -6.41
N THR A 69 -11.59 -0.72 -6.29
CA THR A 69 -10.48 -0.74 -7.25
C THR A 69 -10.97 -1.05 -8.67
N ALA A 70 -11.83 -2.05 -8.86
CA ALA A 70 -12.36 -2.39 -10.18
C ALA A 70 -13.14 -1.23 -10.81
N LEU A 71 -14.00 -0.56 -10.04
CA LEU A 71 -14.73 0.62 -10.47
C LEU A 71 -13.78 1.77 -10.83
N ARG A 72 -12.72 1.99 -10.05
CA ARG A 72 -11.70 3.01 -10.31
C ARG A 72 -10.99 2.77 -11.64
N VAL A 73 -10.54 1.53 -11.89
CA VAL A 73 -9.88 1.12 -13.14
C VAL A 73 -10.81 1.34 -14.34
N LEU A 74 -12.04 0.84 -14.24
CA LEU A 74 -13.03 0.93 -15.32
C LEU A 74 -13.41 2.38 -15.64
N THR A 75 -13.56 3.20 -14.61
CA THR A 75 -13.86 4.63 -14.75
C THR A 75 -12.71 5.38 -15.40
N ALA A 76 -11.46 5.11 -15.02
CA ALA A 76 -10.29 5.71 -15.66
C ALA A 76 -10.18 5.34 -17.15
N LEU A 77 -10.37 4.05 -17.49
CA LEU A 77 -10.40 3.60 -18.88
C LEU A 77 -11.54 4.25 -19.68
N TRP A 78 -12.70 4.45 -19.06
CA TRP A 78 -13.82 5.13 -19.69
C TRP A 78 -13.51 6.61 -19.96
N HIS A 79 -12.94 7.32 -19.00
CA HIS A 79 -12.49 8.70 -19.18
C HIS A 79 -11.51 8.82 -20.34
N TYR A 80 -10.48 7.98 -20.37
CA TYR A 80 -9.54 7.93 -21.48
C TYR A 80 -10.24 7.70 -22.82
N LYS A 81 -11.19 6.75 -22.90
CA LYS A 81 -11.97 6.48 -24.12
C LYS A 81 -12.80 7.70 -24.54
N THR A 82 -13.42 8.40 -23.59
CA THR A 82 -14.24 9.59 -23.91
C THR A 82 -13.39 10.74 -24.47
N GLU A 83 -12.14 10.86 -24.04
CA GLU A 83 -11.23 11.91 -24.51
C GLU A 83 -10.59 11.56 -25.86
N THR A 84 -10.18 10.31 -26.06
CA THR A 84 -9.43 9.87 -27.26
C THR A 84 -10.31 9.38 -28.39
N MET A 85 -11.49 8.81 -28.08
CA MET A 85 -12.38 8.14 -29.04
C MET A 85 -13.87 8.49 -28.81
N PRO A 86 -14.26 9.78 -28.80
CA PRO A 86 -15.59 10.22 -28.35
C PRO A 86 -16.76 9.61 -29.13
N ALA A 87 -16.61 9.42 -30.45
CA ALA A 87 -17.65 8.81 -31.28
C ALA A 87 -17.90 7.33 -30.94
N GLN A 88 -16.84 6.58 -30.62
CA GLN A 88 -16.92 5.19 -30.18
C GLN A 88 -17.43 5.10 -28.74
N ALA A 89 -17.03 6.05 -27.87
CA ALA A 89 -17.54 6.13 -26.51
C ALA A 89 -19.07 6.28 -26.52
N GLU A 90 -19.61 7.23 -27.30
CA GLU A 90 -21.06 7.47 -27.37
C GLU A 90 -21.84 6.23 -27.83
N LYS A 91 -21.30 5.46 -28.79
CA LYS A 91 -21.92 4.20 -29.24
C LYS A 91 -22.03 3.13 -28.14
N THR A 92 -21.04 3.06 -27.26
CA THR A 92 -20.96 2.05 -26.18
C THR A 92 -21.45 2.58 -24.83
N ARG A 93 -22.02 3.79 -24.78
CA ARG A 93 -22.38 4.47 -23.54
C ARG A 93 -23.39 3.71 -22.71
N ASN A 94 -24.38 3.09 -23.35
CA ASN A 94 -25.38 2.28 -22.64
C ASN A 94 -24.76 1.00 -22.06
N ASP A 95 -23.83 0.36 -22.76
CA ASP A 95 -23.11 -0.82 -22.27
C ASP A 95 -22.21 -0.47 -21.08
N TRP A 96 -21.57 0.71 -21.13
CA TRP A 96 -20.80 1.26 -20.02
C TRP A 96 -21.68 1.49 -18.78
N LEU A 97 -22.82 2.18 -18.93
CA LEU A 97 -23.73 2.42 -17.81
C LEU A 97 -24.29 1.12 -17.24
N ALA A 98 -24.58 0.14 -18.10
CA ALA A 98 -25.01 -1.19 -17.67
C ALA A 98 -23.91 -1.93 -16.89
N LEU A 99 -22.65 -1.85 -17.31
CA LEU A 99 -21.52 -2.42 -16.60
C LEU A 99 -21.35 -1.78 -15.23
N LEU A 100 -21.32 -0.44 -15.17
CA LEU A 100 -21.14 0.33 -13.94
C LEU A 100 -22.23 0.00 -12.91
N SER A 101 -23.49 0.07 -13.34
CA SER A 101 -24.65 -0.21 -12.47
C SER A 101 -24.61 -1.63 -11.90
N ARG A 102 -24.15 -2.62 -12.67
CA ARG A 102 -24.04 -4.01 -12.19
C ARG A 102 -22.96 -4.17 -11.12
N LEU A 103 -21.83 -3.49 -11.28
CA LEU A 103 -20.72 -3.54 -10.34
C LEU A 103 -21.09 -2.81 -9.03
N GLU A 104 -21.71 -1.64 -9.12
CA GLU A 104 -22.17 -0.87 -7.95
C GLU A 104 -23.18 -1.66 -7.10
N ASN A 105 -24.11 -2.37 -7.75
CA ASN A 105 -25.17 -3.14 -7.08
C ASN A 105 -24.75 -4.58 -6.69
N THR A 106 -23.46 -4.88 -6.75
CA THR A 106 -22.93 -6.17 -6.32
C THR A 106 -22.95 -6.28 -4.79
N ASP A 107 -23.31 -7.46 -4.26
CA ASP A 107 -23.39 -7.72 -2.82
C ASP A 107 -22.02 -7.67 -2.12
N ALA A 108 -22.05 -7.52 -0.78
CA ALA A 108 -20.85 -7.31 0.02
C ALA A 108 -19.87 -8.50 0.01
N GLU A 109 -20.33 -9.73 -0.23
CA GLU A 109 -19.41 -10.87 -0.37
C GLU A 109 -18.70 -10.84 -1.72
N THR A 110 -19.45 -10.58 -2.79
CA THR A 110 -18.91 -10.51 -4.15
C THR A 110 -18.00 -9.29 -4.33
N ALA A 111 -18.25 -8.20 -3.61
CA ALA A 111 -17.45 -6.97 -3.64
C ALA A 111 -16.03 -7.12 -3.06
N ARG A 112 -15.75 -8.20 -2.31
CA ARG A 112 -14.41 -8.46 -1.75
C ARG A 112 -13.42 -8.82 -2.85
N GLY A 113 -12.17 -8.41 -2.67
CA GLY A 113 -11.06 -8.76 -3.54
C GLY A 113 -9.74 -8.29 -2.96
N ASP A 114 -8.66 -8.61 -3.65
CA ASP A 114 -7.32 -8.23 -3.25
C ASP A 114 -7.04 -6.76 -3.58
N ARG A 115 -6.06 -6.16 -2.91
CA ARG A 115 -5.57 -4.84 -3.33
C ARG A 115 -4.71 -4.96 -4.59
N PRO A 116 -4.69 -3.95 -5.48
CA PRO A 116 -3.80 -3.95 -6.64
C PRO A 116 -2.32 -3.96 -6.20
N VAL A 117 -1.43 -4.63 -6.95
CA VAL A 117 0.01 -4.35 -6.81
C VAL A 117 0.24 -2.94 -7.30
N HIS A 118 1.00 -2.17 -6.51
CA HIS A 118 1.35 -0.80 -6.81
C HIS A 118 2.69 -0.71 -7.52
N VAL A 119 2.81 0.27 -8.42
CA VAL A 119 4.10 0.61 -9.03
C VAL A 119 4.88 1.51 -8.08
N TRP A 120 6.11 1.09 -7.75
CA TRP A 120 7.06 1.87 -6.98
C TRP A 120 8.31 2.17 -7.82
N HIS A 121 8.14 2.94 -8.89
CA HIS A 121 9.25 3.37 -9.76
C HIS A 121 10.01 4.55 -9.18
N GLY A 122 11.30 4.63 -9.50
CA GLY A 122 12.15 5.77 -9.14
C GLY A 122 12.52 5.86 -7.66
N ILE A 123 12.27 4.82 -6.86
CA ILE A 123 12.75 4.78 -5.48
C ILE A 123 14.28 4.63 -5.49
N ASP A 124 14.97 5.68 -5.02
CA ASP A 124 16.41 5.67 -4.81
C ASP A 124 16.75 4.94 -3.50
N TRP A 125 16.66 3.60 -3.55
CA TRP A 125 17.02 2.74 -2.41
C TRP A 125 18.43 3.02 -1.88
N PRO A 126 19.47 3.17 -2.73
CA PRO A 126 20.81 3.51 -2.27
C PRO A 126 20.86 4.81 -1.45
N SER A 127 20.22 5.90 -1.90
CA SER A 127 20.20 7.17 -1.15
C SER A 127 19.49 7.02 0.20
N LEU A 128 18.31 6.38 0.21
CA LEU A 128 17.57 6.14 1.45
C LEU A 128 18.39 5.35 2.47
N ILE A 129 19.15 4.34 2.02
CA ILE A 129 20.02 3.53 2.87
C ILE A 129 21.25 4.31 3.32
N ALA A 130 21.87 5.10 2.43
CA ALA A 130 23.02 5.93 2.76
C ALA A 130 22.68 6.94 3.86
N GLU A 131 21.59 7.69 3.69
CA GLU A 131 21.10 8.65 4.69
C GLU A 131 20.75 7.98 6.02
N MET A 132 20.11 6.81 5.97
CA MET A 132 19.83 6.00 7.17
C MET A 132 21.11 5.62 7.93
N ASN A 133 22.18 5.31 7.20
CA ASN A 133 23.47 4.97 7.81
C ASN A 133 24.19 6.20 8.38
N GLU A 134 24.15 7.33 7.68
CA GLU A 134 24.73 8.59 8.15
C GLU A 134 24.12 9.04 9.48
N MET A 135 22.80 8.91 9.63
CA MET A 135 22.08 9.25 10.88
C MET A 135 22.63 8.55 12.12
N LYS A 136 23.19 7.34 11.99
CA LYS A 136 23.76 6.58 13.12
C LYS A 136 24.91 7.32 13.81
N SER A 137 25.63 8.16 13.06
CA SER A 137 26.77 8.95 13.56
C SER A 137 26.38 10.23 14.29
N LEU A 138 25.10 10.65 14.21
CA LEU A 138 24.61 11.87 14.83
C LEU A 138 24.45 11.72 16.36
N ALA A 139 24.66 12.84 17.06
CA ALA A 139 24.36 12.95 18.49
C ALA A 139 22.86 12.71 18.77
N PRO A 140 22.47 12.28 20.00
CA PRO A 140 21.11 11.80 20.27
C PRO A 140 19.97 12.75 19.87
N HIS A 141 20.05 14.04 20.23
CA HIS A 141 19.01 15.01 19.91
C HIS A 141 18.91 15.31 18.40
N PRO A 142 20.00 15.71 17.71
CA PRO A 142 19.97 15.88 16.24
C PRO A 142 19.52 14.64 15.48
N ARG A 143 19.87 13.45 15.97
CA ARG A 143 19.48 12.18 15.37
C ARG A 143 17.98 11.95 15.40
N GLY A 144 17.31 12.28 16.52
CA GLY A 144 15.85 12.18 16.62
C GLY A 144 15.15 13.05 15.58
N PHE A 145 15.51 14.34 15.52
CA PHE A 145 14.93 15.27 14.55
C PHE A 145 15.21 14.88 13.09
N ARG A 146 16.43 14.43 12.79
CA ARG A 146 16.77 13.95 11.44
C ARG A 146 16.01 12.67 11.10
N PHE A 147 15.77 11.78 12.07
CA PHE A 147 14.98 10.57 11.85
C PHE A 147 13.52 10.88 11.52
N GLU A 148 12.89 11.82 12.23
CA GLU A 148 11.53 12.29 11.90
C GLU A 148 11.46 12.83 10.47
N SER A 149 12.43 13.67 10.09
CA SER A 149 12.51 14.26 8.74
C SER A 149 12.75 13.20 7.67
N TRP A 150 13.66 12.25 7.93
CA TRP A 150 13.96 11.13 7.03
C TRP A 150 12.76 10.21 6.83
N LEU A 151 11.98 9.96 7.90
CA LEU A 151 10.74 9.22 7.76
C LEU A 151 9.79 9.98 6.82
N ALA A 152 9.58 11.28 7.02
CA ALA A 152 8.72 12.06 6.12
C ALA A 152 9.17 11.97 4.65
N GLU A 153 10.47 12.01 4.37
CA GLU A 153 11.04 11.78 3.03
C GLU A 153 10.72 10.37 2.52
N LEU A 154 10.96 9.34 3.32
CA LEU A 154 10.63 7.94 3.01
C LEU A 154 9.15 7.74 2.69
N PHE A 155 8.24 8.25 3.53
CA PHE A 155 6.79 8.19 3.29
C PHE A 155 6.40 8.94 2.00
N SER A 156 7.07 10.06 1.70
CA SER A 156 6.85 10.82 0.46
C SER A 156 7.26 10.04 -0.79
N SER A 157 8.41 9.34 -0.75
CA SER A 157 8.87 8.48 -1.86
C SER A 157 7.86 7.40 -2.24
N PHE A 158 7.10 6.90 -1.26
CA PHE A 158 6.02 5.93 -1.48
C PHE A 158 4.63 6.57 -1.63
N LYS A 159 4.55 7.87 -1.94
CA LYS A 159 3.30 8.61 -2.17
C LYS A 159 2.28 8.50 -1.01
N LEU A 160 2.76 8.33 0.23
CA LEU A 160 1.91 8.14 1.41
C LEU A 160 1.38 9.46 2.01
N ALA A 161 1.45 10.57 1.27
CA ALA A 161 0.97 11.89 1.67
C ALA A 161 1.32 12.26 3.13
N PRO A 162 2.62 12.24 3.52
CA PRO A 162 3.01 12.51 4.89
C PRO A 162 2.73 13.96 5.29
N ARG A 163 2.46 14.16 6.58
CA ARG A 163 2.42 15.46 7.26
C ARG A 163 3.43 15.44 8.39
N SER A 164 4.20 16.52 8.47
CA SER A 164 5.16 16.77 9.55
C SER A 164 4.47 16.85 10.91
N SER A 165 5.28 16.89 11.97
CA SER A 165 4.79 17.02 13.34
C SER A 165 3.81 18.18 13.51
N PHE A 166 2.80 17.95 14.33
CA PHE A 166 1.75 18.92 14.60
C PHE A 166 1.37 18.89 16.08
N ARG A 167 0.89 20.04 16.57
CA ARG A 167 0.42 20.20 17.94
C ARG A 167 -1.07 20.39 17.96
N ASN A 168 -1.75 19.51 18.67
CA ASN A 168 -3.09 19.78 19.18
C ASN A 168 -2.96 20.43 20.56
N THR A 169 -4.01 21.04 21.09
CA THR A 169 -3.98 21.69 22.41
C THR A 169 -3.50 20.70 23.48
N GLY A 170 -2.24 20.87 23.92
CA GLY A 170 -1.60 20.02 24.95
C GLY A 170 -0.97 18.71 24.45
N GLU A 171 -0.94 18.42 23.15
CA GLU A 171 -0.47 17.13 22.61
C GLU A 171 0.38 17.33 21.34
N GLN A 172 1.55 16.68 21.29
CA GLN A 172 2.42 16.64 20.09
C GLN A 172 2.39 15.23 19.47
N ILE A 173 2.20 15.18 18.16
CA ILE A 173 2.31 13.99 17.31
C ILE A 173 3.43 14.23 16.30
N ASP A 174 4.32 13.25 16.13
CA ASP A 174 5.51 13.39 15.29
C ASP A 174 5.19 13.42 13.79
N GLY A 175 4.08 12.80 13.38
CA GLY A 175 3.56 12.97 12.04
C GLY A 175 2.27 12.20 11.77
N SER A 176 1.79 12.29 10.54
CA SER A 176 0.73 11.43 10.03
C SER A 176 0.96 11.12 8.56
N PHE A 177 0.36 10.05 8.07
CA PHE A 177 0.44 9.67 6.66
C PHE A 177 -0.85 8.93 6.25
N ARG A 178 -1.05 8.79 4.94
CA ARG A 178 -2.15 8.03 4.35
C ARG A 178 -1.64 6.71 3.82
N LEU A 179 -2.29 5.63 4.22
CA LEU A 179 -2.02 4.28 3.72
C LEU A 179 -3.37 3.61 3.46
N ASN A 180 -3.61 3.17 2.23
CA ASN A 180 -4.87 2.55 1.81
C ASN A 180 -6.11 3.40 2.12
N ASP A 181 -6.04 4.69 1.77
CA ASP A 181 -7.08 5.70 2.00
C ASP A 181 -7.48 5.93 3.47
N GLU A 182 -6.74 5.36 4.41
CA GLU A 182 -6.87 5.59 5.84
C GLU A 182 -5.73 6.46 6.36
N PHE A 183 -6.03 7.28 7.36
CA PHE A 183 -5.04 8.14 8.04
C PHE A 183 -4.44 7.44 9.26
N TYR A 184 -3.11 7.43 9.32
CA TYR A 184 -2.33 6.91 10.43
C TYR A 184 -1.60 8.05 11.12
N LEU A 185 -1.69 8.09 12.45
CA LEU A 185 -0.77 8.91 13.25
C LEU A 185 0.52 8.14 13.46
N MET A 186 1.63 8.86 13.57
CA MET A 186 2.96 8.28 13.73
C MET A 186 3.67 8.89 14.94
N GLU A 187 4.32 8.03 15.72
CA GLU A 187 5.35 8.41 16.69
C GLU A 187 6.67 7.75 16.28
N ALA A 188 7.78 8.49 16.36
CA ALA A 188 9.10 8.02 15.94
C ALA A 188 10.12 8.17 17.06
N LYS A 189 10.88 7.10 17.33
CA LYS A 189 11.83 7.06 18.46
C LYS A 189 13.17 6.47 18.04
N TRP A 190 14.23 7.29 18.09
CA TRP A 190 15.62 6.84 17.91
C TRP A 190 16.46 6.97 19.19
N HIS A 191 16.28 6.01 20.09
CA HIS A 191 17.09 5.89 21.32
C HIS A 191 17.99 4.66 21.27
N GLN A 192 18.96 4.57 22.18
CA GLN A 192 19.82 3.39 22.29
C GLN A 192 19.14 2.21 23.01
N ASN A 193 18.14 2.50 23.84
CA ASN A 193 17.39 1.48 24.57
C ASN A 193 16.14 1.09 23.78
N ARG A 194 15.74 -0.18 23.92
CA ARG A 194 14.45 -0.67 23.41
C ARG A 194 13.29 0.05 24.10
N THR A 195 12.22 0.30 23.35
CA THR A 195 11.02 1.01 23.81
C THR A 195 10.23 0.15 24.80
N PRO A 196 9.94 0.64 26.02
CA PRO A 196 9.07 -0.03 26.99
C PRO A 196 7.58 0.20 26.73
N ALA A 197 6.72 -0.53 27.44
CA ALA A 197 5.25 -0.40 27.35
C ALA A 197 4.73 1.01 27.65
N ALA A 198 5.39 1.74 28.56
CA ALA A 198 4.97 3.08 28.97
C ALA A 198 4.86 4.04 27.78
N ASP A 199 5.84 4.01 26.86
CA ASP A 199 5.83 4.85 25.66
C ASP A 199 4.69 4.46 24.71
N LEU A 200 4.42 3.16 24.57
CA LEU A 200 3.32 2.64 23.74
C LEU A 200 1.95 3.06 24.29
N HIS A 201 1.77 2.98 25.61
CA HIS A 201 0.54 3.43 26.27
C HIS A 201 0.33 4.93 26.21
N ILE A 202 1.41 5.73 26.28
CA ILE A 202 1.32 7.18 26.07
C ILE A 202 0.77 7.46 24.67
N PHE A 203 1.33 6.83 23.63
CA PHE A 203 0.86 7.01 22.26
C PHE A 203 -0.56 6.46 22.04
N GLU A 204 -0.92 5.31 22.63
CA GLU A 204 -2.28 4.80 22.60
C GLU A 204 -3.27 5.77 23.26
N GLY A 205 -2.89 6.38 24.39
CA GLY A 205 -3.65 7.42 25.06
C GLY A 205 -3.90 8.61 24.13
N LYS A 206 -2.87 9.09 23.42
CA LYS A 206 -3.02 10.13 22.38
C LYS A 206 -4.07 9.73 21.33
N LEU A 207 -4.05 8.49 20.84
CA LEU A 207 -5.03 7.97 19.86
C LEU A 207 -6.46 7.85 20.41
N SER A 208 -6.64 7.62 21.72
CA SER A 208 -7.96 7.55 22.35
C SER A 208 -8.74 8.87 22.31
N THR A 209 -8.04 9.99 22.17
CA THR A 209 -8.64 11.33 22.02
C THR A 209 -9.00 11.69 20.58
N LYS A 210 -8.68 10.82 19.62
CA LYS A 210 -8.93 11.01 18.19
C LYS A 210 -10.19 10.26 17.77
N ALA A 211 -10.61 10.44 16.52
CA ALA A 211 -11.72 9.69 15.96
C ALA A 211 -11.54 8.18 16.16
N THR A 212 -12.63 7.44 16.39
CA THR A 212 -12.58 6.02 16.75
C THR A 212 -11.82 5.16 15.72
N TRP A 213 -11.87 5.57 14.44
CA TRP A 213 -11.17 4.92 13.32
C TRP A 213 -9.69 5.29 13.19
N ALA A 214 -9.17 6.24 13.96
CA ALA A 214 -7.77 6.63 13.91
C ALA A 214 -6.87 5.48 14.38
N ARG A 215 -5.86 5.17 13.56
CA ARG A 215 -4.84 4.15 13.84
C ARG A 215 -3.47 4.79 14.02
N GLY A 216 -2.59 4.07 14.71
CA GLY A 216 -1.24 4.52 15.01
C GLY A 216 -0.17 3.59 14.47
N VAL A 217 0.97 4.17 14.08
CA VAL A 217 2.21 3.45 13.83
C VAL A 217 3.28 3.99 14.78
N PHE A 218 3.82 3.11 15.61
CA PHE A 218 4.96 3.45 16.47
C PHE A 218 6.23 2.91 15.85
N ILE A 219 7.16 3.80 15.49
CA ILE A 219 8.44 3.44 14.87
C ILE A 219 9.55 3.60 15.91
N SER A 220 10.21 2.51 16.29
CA SER A 220 11.33 2.52 17.23
C SER A 220 12.60 1.95 16.61
N TRP A 221 13.66 2.74 16.52
CA TRP A 221 14.90 2.29 15.88
C TRP A 221 15.49 1.04 16.55
N MET A 222 15.59 1.01 17.88
CA MET A 222 16.11 -0.16 18.62
C MET A 222 15.03 -1.24 18.87
N GLY A 223 13.80 -1.02 18.39
CA GLY A 223 12.67 -1.91 18.61
C GLY A 223 12.12 -1.81 20.04
N PHE A 224 11.51 -2.90 20.50
CA PHE A 224 10.65 -2.93 21.68
C PHE A 224 11.13 -4.01 22.66
N THR A 225 10.95 -3.76 23.97
CA THR A 225 11.25 -4.79 24.97
C THR A 225 10.20 -5.90 24.89
N PRO A 226 10.59 -7.19 25.01
CA PRO A 226 9.62 -8.30 25.04
C PRO A 226 8.56 -8.09 26.12
N ASP A 227 8.99 -7.79 27.36
CA ASP A 227 8.08 -7.51 28.47
C ASP A 227 7.20 -6.28 28.20
N GLY A 228 7.71 -5.30 27.46
CA GLY A 228 6.97 -4.10 27.06
C GLY A 228 5.85 -4.42 26.07
N LEU A 229 6.12 -5.27 25.08
CA LEU A 229 5.10 -5.75 24.15
C LEU A 229 4.04 -6.61 24.86
N THR A 230 4.47 -7.48 25.78
CA THR A 230 3.55 -8.28 26.60
C THR A 230 2.66 -7.41 27.47
N ALA A 231 3.23 -6.40 28.14
CA ALA A 231 2.48 -5.48 28.99
C ALA A 231 1.55 -4.54 28.20
N PHE A 232 1.96 -4.09 27.01
CA PHE A 232 1.09 -3.30 26.13
C PHE A 232 -0.14 -4.11 25.68
N GLY A 233 0.05 -5.39 25.40
CA GLY A 233 -1.01 -6.35 25.15
C GLY A 233 -1.51 -6.37 23.70
N LYS A 234 -2.60 -7.11 23.48
CA LYS A 234 -3.19 -7.38 22.15
C LYS A 234 -4.42 -6.52 21.87
N GLY A 235 -4.82 -6.45 20.60
CA GLY A 235 -6.07 -5.81 20.16
C GLY A 235 -6.00 -4.28 20.16
N ARG A 236 -4.79 -3.72 20.06
CA ARG A 236 -4.55 -2.27 20.09
C ARG A 236 -4.67 -1.68 18.69
N ARG A 237 -4.97 -0.37 18.61
CA ARG A 237 -5.01 0.40 17.34
C ARG A 237 -3.62 0.87 16.89
N VAL A 238 -2.56 0.27 17.43
CA VAL A 238 -1.16 0.64 17.19
C VAL A 238 -0.42 -0.57 16.63
N ILE A 239 0.20 -0.41 15.47
CA ILE A 239 1.23 -1.35 14.98
C ILE A 239 2.63 -0.81 15.28
N CYS A 240 3.57 -1.72 15.48
CA CYS A 240 4.94 -1.43 15.85
C CYS A 240 5.89 -1.78 14.70
N VAL A 241 6.82 -0.87 14.41
CA VAL A 241 7.86 -1.02 13.40
C VAL A 241 9.20 -0.76 14.06
N SER A 242 10.16 -1.66 13.87
CA SER A 242 11.52 -1.51 14.39
C SER A 242 12.47 -0.95 13.33
N GLY A 243 13.63 -0.43 13.75
CA GLY A 243 14.71 -0.08 12.83
C GLY A 243 15.25 -1.29 12.06
N TYR A 244 15.17 -2.50 12.64
CA TYR A 244 15.46 -3.74 11.93
C TYR A 244 14.51 -3.96 10.76
N ASP A 245 13.20 -3.77 10.98
CA ASP A 245 12.20 -3.90 9.91
C ASP A 245 12.47 -2.90 8.78
N LEU A 246 12.75 -1.63 9.11
CA LEU A 246 13.05 -0.59 8.11
C LEU A 246 14.33 -0.91 7.33
N TYR A 247 15.41 -1.27 8.02
CA TYR A 247 16.68 -1.62 7.39
C TYR A 247 16.53 -2.78 6.41
N HIS A 248 15.86 -3.86 6.83
CA HIS A 248 15.68 -5.04 5.99
C HIS A 248 14.69 -4.80 4.86
N SER A 249 13.65 -4.00 5.07
CA SER A 249 12.75 -3.59 3.99
C SER A 249 13.51 -2.86 2.89
N LEU A 250 14.26 -1.81 3.26
CA LEU A 250 15.05 -1.02 2.31
C LEU A 250 16.12 -1.86 1.61
N SER A 251 16.87 -2.68 2.36
CA SER A 251 17.97 -3.48 1.83
C SER A 251 17.52 -4.58 0.86
N ASN A 252 16.27 -5.04 0.98
CA ASN A 252 15.68 -6.06 0.10
C ASN A 252 14.76 -5.46 -0.98
N GLY A 253 14.73 -4.13 -1.11
CA GLY A 253 13.86 -3.43 -2.06
C GLY A 253 12.38 -3.70 -1.82
N ILE A 254 11.98 -3.91 -0.56
CA ILE A 254 10.58 -4.10 -0.17
C ILE A 254 9.98 -2.72 0.10
N PRO A 255 8.93 -2.31 -0.64
CA PRO A 255 8.22 -1.05 -0.43
C PRO A 255 7.74 -0.89 1.01
N LEU A 256 7.88 0.32 1.57
CA LEU A 256 7.39 0.62 2.91
C LEU A 256 5.87 0.31 3.07
N PRO A 257 5.00 0.60 2.08
CA PRO A 257 3.60 0.22 2.14
C PRO A 257 3.40 -1.29 2.36
N ASP A 258 4.13 -2.12 1.62
CA ASP A 258 4.04 -3.59 1.71
C ASP A 258 4.45 -4.07 3.11
N LEU A 259 5.51 -3.48 3.70
CA LEU A 259 5.92 -3.76 5.08
C LEU A 259 4.82 -3.40 6.08
N LEU A 260 4.24 -2.21 5.96
CA LEU A 260 3.20 -1.74 6.86
C LEU A 260 1.93 -2.59 6.72
N GLU A 261 1.56 -2.99 5.51
CA GLU A 261 0.43 -3.88 5.26
C GLU A 261 0.63 -5.28 5.86
N ALA A 262 1.81 -5.87 5.71
CA ALA A 262 2.12 -7.16 6.33
C ALA A 262 1.97 -7.10 7.86
N LYS A 263 2.43 -5.99 8.47
CA LYS A 263 2.28 -5.75 9.91
C LYS A 263 0.82 -5.49 10.31
N LEU A 264 0.06 -4.75 9.49
CA LEU A 264 -1.38 -4.54 9.72
C LEU A 264 -2.15 -5.86 9.66
N ARG A 265 -1.86 -6.71 8.67
CA ARG A 265 -2.47 -8.05 8.56
C ARG A 265 -2.17 -8.89 9.79
N HIS A 266 -0.91 -8.95 10.22
CA HIS A 266 -0.53 -9.68 11.43
C HIS A 266 -1.28 -9.18 12.66
N ALA A 267 -1.37 -7.86 12.85
CA ALA A 267 -2.10 -7.28 13.97
C ALA A 267 -3.61 -7.58 13.91
N ALA A 268 -4.21 -7.57 12.72
CA ALA A 268 -5.61 -7.92 12.52
C ALA A 268 -5.91 -9.40 12.81
N GLU A 269 -5.01 -10.30 12.42
CA GLU A 269 -5.19 -11.76 12.56
C GLU A 269 -4.87 -12.26 13.98
N THR A 270 -3.86 -11.68 14.64
CA THR A 270 -3.34 -12.21 15.92
C THR A 270 -3.61 -11.29 17.12
N GLY A 271 -4.00 -10.04 16.86
CA GLY A 271 -4.06 -8.97 17.84
C GLY A 271 -2.70 -8.46 18.30
N GLU A 272 -1.58 -9.03 17.86
CA GLU A 272 -0.24 -8.64 18.32
C GLU A 272 0.22 -7.34 17.63
N PRO A 273 0.68 -6.33 18.39
CA PRO A 273 1.07 -5.04 17.82
C PRO A 273 2.40 -5.13 17.04
N TYR A 274 3.20 -6.18 17.26
CA TYR A 274 4.51 -6.36 16.66
C TYR A 274 4.72 -7.79 16.16
N ALA A 275 5.24 -7.91 14.94
CA ALA A 275 5.93 -9.09 14.42
C ALA A 275 7.25 -8.65 13.81
N GLU A 276 8.29 -9.44 14.05
CA GLU A 276 9.61 -9.25 13.45
C GLU A 276 9.55 -9.48 11.93
N PHE A 277 10.32 -8.68 11.19
CA PHE A 277 10.44 -8.79 9.74
C PHE A 277 10.62 -10.22 9.23
N ASP A 278 11.55 -11.00 9.81
CA ASP A 278 11.85 -12.35 9.33
C ASP A 278 10.67 -13.32 9.46
N ARG A 279 9.80 -13.12 10.46
CA ARG A 279 8.58 -13.91 10.63
C ARG A 279 7.58 -13.60 9.52
N LEU A 280 7.47 -12.34 9.11
CA LEU A 280 6.56 -11.90 8.05
C LEU A 280 7.07 -12.28 6.65
N TYR A 281 8.39 -12.27 6.46
CA TYR A 281 9.03 -12.44 5.15
C TYR A 281 9.86 -13.72 5.00
N THR A 282 9.61 -14.71 5.87
CA THR A 282 10.31 -16.01 5.99
C THR A 282 11.11 -16.39 4.74
N LEU A 283 12.39 -16.01 4.75
CA LEU A 283 13.48 -16.32 3.81
C LEU A 283 13.06 -16.49 2.33
N ARG A 284 13.12 -15.40 1.56
CA ARG A 284 13.17 -15.35 0.08
C ARG A 284 14.26 -16.24 -0.58
N ASN A 285 14.99 -17.05 0.20
CA ASN A 285 16.10 -17.94 -0.16
C ASN A 285 15.85 -19.43 0.15
N LYS A 286 14.66 -19.97 -0.10
CA LYS A 286 14.56 -21.36 -0.58
C LYS A 286 14.53 -21.31 -2.12
N LEU A 287 15.74 -21.30 -2.69
CA LEU A 287 16.03 -21.29 -4.13
C LEU A 287 15.11 -22.21 -4.97
N PRO A 288 14.61 -21.73 -6.12
CA PRO A 288 14.59 -22.50 -7.34
C PRO A 288 15.79 -22.10 -8.21
N GLY A 289 16.73 -23.03 -8.40
CA GLY A 289 17.56 -23.08 -9.61
C GLY A 289 18.84 -22.24 -9.64
N THR A 290 19.86 -22.66 -8.90
CA THR A 290 21.24 -22.71 -9.45
C THR A 290 21.93 -23.96 -8.94
N LEU A 291 21.71 -25.06 -9.64
CA LEU A 291 22.62 -26.21 -9.65
C LEU A 291 22.93 -26.50 -11.11
N LYS A 292 24.18 -26.19 -11.46
CA LYS A 292 25.00 -26.62 -12.62
C LYS A 292 24.29 -27.00 -13.91
#